data_AF-A0A0N8K0V0-F1
#
_entry.id   AF-A0A0N8K0V0-F1
#
_cell.length_a   1.000
_cell.length_b   1.000
_cell.length_c   1.000
_cell.angle_alpha   90.00
_cell.angle_beta   90.00
_cell.angle_gamma   90.00
#
_symmetry.space_group_name_H-M   'P 1'
#
loop_
_entity.id
_entity.type
_entity.pdbx_description
1 polymer ?
#
loop_
_entity_poly.entity_id
_entity_poly.type
_entity_poly.pdbx_seq_one_letter_code
_entity_poly.pdbx_strand_id
1 'polypeptide(L)' 'MANNTADHLPGNSVSEGNHDTDFGCTVMELRQLMELRGSEAVNKIGSSYGDVQGLCRRLKTSPIEGRGPAGAPFC' A
#
# COMPACT_ATOMS: atom_id res chain seq x y z
N MET A 1 10.70 37.51 30.59
CA MET A 1 11.80 36.73 29.98
C MET A 1 11.45 35.25 30.19
N ALA A 2 11.24 34.37 29.20
CA ALA A 2 11.30 34.39 27.75
C ALA A 2 10.15 33.50 27.22
N ASN A 3 9.39 33.95 26.22
CA ASN A 3 8.40 33.11 25.54
C ASN A 3 9.02 32.65 24.21
N ASN A 4 9.41 31.38 24.15
CA ASN A 4 9.95 30.76 22.94
C ASN A 4 8.79 30.52 21.96
N THR A 5 8.49 31.52 21.15
CA THR A 5 7.70 31.32 19.93
C THR A 5 8.64 30.71 18.89
N ALA A 6 8.80 29.39 18.97
CA ALA A 6 9.31 28.62 17.84
C ALA A 6 8.25 28.75 16.74
N ASP A 7 8.49 29.71 15.85
CA ASP A 7 7.84 29.88 14.56
C ASP A 7 7.98 28.54 13.81
N HIS A 8 6.99 27.68 13.99
CA HIS A 8 6.92 26.39 13.35
C HIS A 8 6.38 26.64 11.94
N LEU A 9 7.26 27.13 11.07
CA LEU A 9 6.99 27.25 9.65
C LEU A 9 6.65 25.85 9.13
N PRO A 10 5.42 25.58 8.63
CA PRO A 10 5.15 24.35 7.91
C PRO A 10 5.75 24.47 6.50
N GLY A 11 7.08 24.41 6.47
CA GLY A 11 7.87 24.29 5.26
C GLY A 11 7.80 22.86 4.76
N ASN A 12 6.98 22.67 3.72
CA ASN A 12 7.23 21.78 2.59
C ASN A 12 6.98 20.26 2.76
N SER A 13 6.41 19.70 1.69
CA SER A 13 6.31 18.28 1.35
C SER A 13 5.29 17.44 2.08
N VAL A 14 4.01 17.67 1.79
CA VAL A 14 3.27 16.57 1.19
C VAL A 14 2.88 17.02 -0.20
N SER A 15 3.57 16.49 -1.21
CA SER A 15 2.96 16.38 -2.52
C SER A 15 1.62 15.73 -2.25
N GLU A 16 0.54 16.50 -2.38
CA GLU A 16 -0.82 16.04 -2.43
C GLU A 16 -0.92 15.19 -3.70
N GLY A 17 -0.25 14.05 -3.69
CA GLY A 17 -0.33 13.03 -4.70
C GLY A 17 -1.64 12.33 -4.46
N ASN A 18 -2.73 13.06 -4.71
CA ASN A 18 -4.09 12.59 -4.92
C ASN A 18 -4.25 11.15 -4.39
N HIS A 19 -4.18 11.00 -3.06
CA HIS A 19 -4.35 9.71 -2.43
C HIS A 19 -5.83 9.43 -2.61
N ASP A 20 -6.19 8.86 -3.76
CA ASP A 20 -7.46 8.21 -4.02
C ASP A 20 -7.66 7.28 -2.82
N THR A 21 -8.46 7.75 -1.85
CA THR A 21 -8.20 7.54 -0.41
C THR A 21 -8.58 6.15 0.07
N ASP A 22 -9.08 5.31 -0.84
CA ASP A 22 -9.56 3.97 -0.54
C ASP A 22 -8.79 2.92 -1.34
N PHE A 23 -8.25 1.94 -0.64
CA PHE A 23 -7.82 0.69 -1.27
C PHE A 23 -9.06 -0.13 -1.57
N GLY A 24 -9.10 -0.84 -2.70
CA GLY A 24 -10.21 -1.75 -3.02
C GLY A 24 -10.25 -3.01 -2.12
N CYS A 25 -9.46 -3.04 -1.06
CA CYS A 25 -9.31 -4.16 -0.13
C CYS A 25 -9.11 -3.58 1.27
N THR A 26 -9.89 -4.07 2.23
CA THR A 26 -9.79 -3.64 3.62
C THR A 26 -8.58 -4.29 4.31
N VAL A 27 -8.07 -3.66 5.36
CA VAL A 27 -6.97 -4.23 6.17
C VAL A 27 -7.38 -5.56 6.81
N MET A 28 -8.66 -5.75 7.14
CA MET A 28 -9.17 -7.01 7.68
C MET A 28 -9.11 -8.14 6.65
N GLU A 29 -9.56 -7.88 5.42
CA GLU A 29 -9.50 -8.87 4.34
C GLU A 29 -8.05 -9.23 3.99
N LEU A 30 -7.15 -8.23 3.96
CA LEU A 30 -5.74 -8.47 3.72
C LEU A 30 -5.10 -9.30 4.84
N ARG A 31 -5.43 -9.02 6.10
CA ARG A 31 -4.96 -9.80 7.25
C ARG A 31 -5.41 -11.25 7.13
N GLN A 32 -6.71 -11.47 6.91
CA GLN A 32 -7.25 -12.82 6.72
C GLN A 32 -6.55 -13.55 5.58
N LEU A 33 -6.25 -12.86 4.49
CA LEU A 33 -5.53 -13.45 3.37
C LEU A 33 -4.08 -13.83 3.73
N MET A 34 -3.38 -12.96 4.47
CA MET A 34 -2.01 -13.21 4.93
C MET A 34 -1.91 -14.28 6.04
N GLU A 35 -3.00 -14.56 6.75
CA GLU A 35 -3.10 -15.66 7.72
C GLU A 35 -3.16 -17.03 7.01
N LEU A 36 -3.73 -17.08 5.79
CA LEU A 36 -3.75 -18.28 4.98
C LEU A 36 -2.35 -18.59 4.42
N ARG A 37 -2.01 -19.88 4.31
CA ARG A 37 -0.73 -20.33 3.75
C ARG A 37 -0.95 -21.34 2.63
N GLY A 38 -0.04 -21.35 1.66
CA GLY A 38 -0.04 -22.34 0.58
C GLY A 38 -1.29 -22.27 -0.31
N SER A 39 -1.90 -23.43 -0.56
CA SER A 39 -3.02 -23.59 -1.49
C SER A 39 -4.31 -22.87 -1.07
N GLU A 40 -4.58 -22.75 0.24
CA GLU A 40 -5.78 -22.05 0.73
C GLU A 40 -5.73 -20.55 0.41
N ALA A 41 -4.55 -19.94 0.53
CA ALA A 41 -4.34 -18.53 0.16
C ALA A 41 -4.57 -18.32 -1.35
N VAL A 42 -3.99 -19.19 -2.18
CA VAL A 42 -4.14 -19.13 -3.64
C VAL A 42 -5.61 -19.26 -4.05
N ASN A 43 -6.34 -20.20 -3.43
CA ASN A 43 -7.76 -20.40 -3.71
C ASN A 43 -8.61 -19.19 -3.28
N LYS A 44 -8.30 -18.59 -2.12
CA LYS A 44 -8.96 -17.38 -1.64
C LYS A 44 -8.74 -16.19 -2.57
N ILE A 45 -7.52 -16.05 -3.12
CA ILE A 45 -7.18 -15.02 -4.12
C ILE A 45 -8.04 -15.22 -5.37
N GLY A 46 -8.04 -16.43 -5.93
CA GLY A 46 -8.84 -16.75 -7.11
C GLY A 46 -10.33 -16.49 -6.92
N SER A 47 -10.89 -16.90 -5.78
CA SER A 47 -12.33 -16.77 -5.52
C SER A 47 -12.76 -15.35 -5.15
N SER A 48 -11.93 -14.57 -4.45
CA SER A 48 -12.34 -13.24 -3.92
C SER A 48 -11.86 -12.07 -4.78
N TYR A 49 -10.73 -12.27 -5.46
CA TYR A 49 -10.04 -11.24 -6.25
C TYR A 49 -9.85 -11.64 -7.72
N GLY A 50 -10.23 -12.86 -8.11
CA GLY A 50 -10.09 -13.40 -9.46
C GLY A 50 -8.69 -13.96 -9.72
N ASP A 51 -7.67 -13.15 -9.46
CA ASP A 51 -6.26 -13.52 -9.62
C ASP A 51 -5.35 -12.59 -8.79
N VAL A 52 -4.05 -12.91 -8.71
CA VAL A 52 -3.00 -12.04 -8.15
C VAL A 52 -3.05 -10.64 -8.78
N GLN A 53 -3.30 -10.54 -10.09
CA GLN A 53 -3.46 -9.24 -10.76
C GLN A 53 -4.61 -8.41 -10.18
N GLY A 54 -5.74 -9.06 -9.88
CA GLY A 54 -6.93 -8.41 -9.32
C GLY A 54 -6.67 -7.91 -7.89
N LEU A 55 -5.98 -8.70 -7.08
CA LEU A 55 -5.53 -8.28 -5.75
C LEU A 55 -4.57 -7.08 -5.84
N CYS A 56 -3.56 -7.15 -6.70
CA CYS A 56 -2.61 -6.07 -6.94
C CYS A 56 -3.30 -4.77 -7.37
N ARG A 57 -4.27 -4.84 -8.28
CA ARG A 57 -5.04 -3.67 -8.73
C ARG A 57 -5.83 -3.02 -7.61
N ARG A 58 -6.44 -3.82 -6.71
CA ARG A 58 -7.16 -3.30 -5.53
C ARG A 58 -6.22 -2.68 -4.50
N LEU A 59 -5.03 -3.27 -4.33
CA LEU A 59 -3.97 -2.73 -3.47
C LEU A 59 -3.19 -1.59 -4.14
N LYS A 60 -3.51 -1.22 -5.38
CA LYS A 60 -2.76 -0.25 -6.21
C LYS A 60 -1.26 -0.61 -6.27
N THR A 61 -0.95 -1.90 -6.31
CA THR A 61 0.41 -2.45 -6.43
C THR A 61 0.61 -3.04 -7.81
N SER A 62 1.85 -3.01 -8.29
CA SER A 62 2.22 -3.74 -9.49
C SER A 62 2.51 -5.21 -9.14
N PRO A 63 2.03 -6.17 -9.95
CA PRO A 63 2.21 -7.60 -9.68
C PRO A 63 3.60 -8.12 -10.06
N ILE A 64 4.30 -7.40 -10.94
CA ILE A 64 5.61 -7.77 -11.50
C ILE A 64 6.72 -6.96 -10.82
N GLU A 65 6.45 -5.68 -10.61
CA GLU A 65 7.33 -4.74 -9.93
C GLU A 65 6.75 -4.49 -8.55
N GLY A 66 7.09 -5.32 -7.56
CA GLY A 66 6.88 -4.92 -6.17
C GLY A 66 7.46 -3.51 -6.02
N ARG A 67 6.72 -2.56 -5.43
CA ARG A 67 7.12 -1.15 -5.30
C ARG A 67 8.39 -1.02 -4.47
N GLY A 68 9.54 -1.35 -5.06
CA GLY A 68 10.84 -0.83 -4.68
C GLY A 68 10.87 0.65 -5.02
N PRO A 69 11.67 1.46 -4.30
CA PRO A 69 11.84 2.86 -4.64
C PRO A 69 12.18 2.95 -6.13
N ALA A 70 11.41 3.72 -6.89
CA ALA A 70 11.62 3.93 -8.31
C ALA A 70 13.09 4.34 -8.53
N GLY A 71 13.92 3.41 -9.02
CA GLY A 71 15.32 3.67 -9.36
C GLY A 71 16.42 2.86 -8.66
N ALA A 72 16.13 1.82 -7.87
CA ALA A 72 17.21 0.91 -7.44
C ALA A 72 17.39 -0.23 -8.47
N PRO A 73 18.50 -0.27 -9.25
CA PRO A 73 18.85 -1.50 -9.95
C PRO A 73 19.12 -2.57 -8.88
N PHE A 74 18.77 -3.81 -9.19
CA PHE A 74 19.24 -4.98 -8.44
C PHE A 74 20.76 -4.87 -8.22
N CYS A 75 21.16 -4.49 -7.02
CA CYS A 75 22.51 -4.53 -6.48
C CYS A 75 22.40 -4.90 -4.99
#